data_AF-R1G1W6-F1
#
_entry.id   AF-R1G1W6-F1
#
_cell.length_a   1.000
_cell.length_b   1.000
_cell.length_c   1.000
_cell.angle_alpha   90.00
_cell.angle_beta   90.00
_cell.angle_gamma   90.00
#
_symmetry.space_group_name_H-M   'P 1'
#
loop_
_entity.id
_entity.type
_entity.pdbx_description
1 polymer ?
#
loop_
_entity_poly.entity_id
_entity_poly.type
_entity_poly.pdbx_seq_one_letter_code
_entity_poly.pdbx_strand_id
1 'polypeptide(L)'
;MTSPVAAGQGLPVVTVTKIIDHSHLNADGMLSLSTLLKWMDITACLAAELHCRKMSVTISMDEVSFPAEEYGKVAVGQALSLRGQVNNAFNTSMEVGVLVTSEALGTGATATVCLAFFIFVAIDESGGKESARVEPVVPVTFEEQHEFALAAERRKVRIKRRQVEKTMASRLLPSPPVSPVTLRSSAVRSSQFGSTSAARTSRRSWVGARAQETLQSMDTTQLVLPHHANHHGNTFGGQIMAWMAEFASILSSRQAKASLAGGRPAGAVQVHIEAIDALHFISPSKTGDRISLHGHVTRVFGTSMEATCPNR
;
A
#
# COMPACT_ATOMS: atom_id res chain seq x y z
N MET A 1 -16.48 33.88 -11.52
CA MET A 1 -15.73 34.94 -10.83
C MET A 1 -14.80 34.27 -9.83
N THR A 2 -13.59 33.94 -10.24
CA THR A 2 -12.55 33.39 -9.37
C THR A 2 -11.94 34.55 -8.59
N SER A 3 -12.16 34.58 -7.27
CA SER A 3 -11.37 35.45 -6.40
C SER A 3 -9.91 35.04 -6.57
N PRO A 4 -8.98 35.98 -6.81
CA PRO A 4 -7.57 35.67 -6.70
C PRO A 4 -7.29 35.18 -5.28
N VAL A 5 -6.53 34.10 -5.15
CA VAL A 5 -5.91 33.72 -3.87
C VAL A 5 -5.19 34.97 -3.37
N ALA A 6 -5.59 35.46 -2.20
CA ALA A 6 -5.04 36.68 -1.63
C ALA A 6 -3.51 36.53 -1.54
N ALA A 7 -2.78 37.45 -2.17
CA ALA A 7 -1.32 37.47 -2.12
C ALA A 7 -0.88 37.48 -0.65
N GLY A 8 -0.22 36.40 -0.20
CA GLY A 8 0.26 36.23 1.18
C GLY A 8 -0.36 35.08 1.97
N GLN A 9 -1.38 34.39 1.46
CA GLN A 9 -1.81 33.12 2.06
C GLN A 9 -0.96 31.98 1.49
N GLY A 10 -0.32 31.20 2.37
CA GLY A 10 0.43 30.00 1.99
C GLY A 10 -0.43 28.96 1.27
N LEU A 11 0.20 27.90 0.80
CA LEU A 11 -0.47 26.82 0.08
C LEU A 11 -1.62 26.23 0.90
N PRO A 12 -2.75 25.87 0.25
CA PRO A 12 -3.90 25.34 0.96
C PRO A 12 -3.56 24.02 1.66
N VAL A 13 -4.02 23.92 2.91
CA VAL A 13 -3.84 22.76 3.77
C VAL A 13 -5.20 22.18 4.09
N VAL A 14 -5.33 20.87 3.98
CA VAL A 14 -6.49 20.11 4.42
C VAL A 14 -6.16 19.45 5.74
N THR A 15 -7.00 19.65 6.76
CA THR A 15 -6.86 18.97 8.05
C THR A 15 -8.11 18.18 8.35
N VAL A 16 -7.95 16.87 8.58
CA VAL A 16 -9.00 15.98 9.05
C VAL A 16 -8.63 15.48 10.44
N THR A 17 -9.46 15.80 11.43
CA THR A 17 -9.28 15.31 12.80
C THR A 17 -10.29 14.23 13.12
N LYS A 18 -9.82 13.12 13.70
CA LYS A 18 -10.64 11.99 14.15
C LYS A 18 -10.36 11.71 15.62
N ILE A 19 -11.41 11.54 16.41
CA ILE A 19 -11.25 10.95 17.75
C ILE A 19 -11.12 9.44 17.57
N ILE A 20 -10.12 8.84 18.22
CA ILE A 20 -9.94 7.40 18.19
C ILE A 20 -10.96 6.77 19.15
N ASP A 21 -11.77 5.85 18.63
CA ASP A 21 -12.73 5.05 19.38
C ASP A 21 -12.43 3.56 19.14
N HIS A 22 -13.16 2.69 19.84
CA HIS A 22 -12.94 1.25 19.76
C HIS A 22 -13.16 0.65 18.36
N SER A 23 -14.01 1.26 17.52
CA SER A 23 -14.26 0.78 16.15
C SER A 23 -13.06 1.00 15.22
N HIS A 24 -12.14 1.89 15.60
CA HIS A 24 -10.93 2.17 14.85
C HIS A 24 -9.78 1.21 15.22
N LEU A 25 -9.93 0.41 16.26
CA LEU A 25 -8.88 -0.47 16.76
C LEU A 25 -8.94 -1.88 16.15
N ASN A 26 -7.79 -2.53 16.08
CA ASN A 26 -7.69 -3.96 15.80
C ASN A 26 -7.93 -4.79 17.08
N ALA A 27 -7.86 -6.12 16.94
CA ALA A 27 -8.08 -7.04 18.06
C ALA A 27 -7.09 -6.86 19.23
N ASP A 28 -5.92 -6.27 18.98
CA ASP A 28 -4.89 -6.02 19.99
C ASP A 28 -5.05 -4.64 20.66
N GLY A 29 -6.11 -3.89 20.32
CA GLY A 29 -6.36 -2.55 20.86
C GLY A 29 -5.49 -1.45 20.26
N MET A 30 -4.76 -1.73 19.17
CA MET A 30 -3.99 -0.74 18.41
C MET A 30 -4.83 -0.15 17.28
N LEU A 31 -4.55 1.09 16.88
CA LEU A 31 -5.18 1.70 15.69
C LEU A 31 -5.02 0.79 14.48
N SER A 32 -6.11 0.42 13.81
CA SER A 32 -6.04 -0.40 12.60
C SER A 32 -5.34 0.36 11.47
N LEU A 33 -4.26 -0.23 10.93
CA LEU A 33 -3.53 0.36 9.83
C LEU A 33 -4.39 0.50 8.58
N SER A 34 -5.33 -0.43 8.36
CA SER A 34 -6.24 -0.36 7.22
C SER A 34 -7.14 0.89 7.27
N THR A 35 -7.63 1.22 8.46
CA THR A 35 -8.41 2.44 8.71
C THR A 35 -7.56 3.69 8.51
N LEU A 36 -6.32 3.70 9.03
CA LEU A 36 -5.41 4.83 8.90
C LEU A 36 -5.07 5.13 7.43
N LEU A 37 -4.69 4.12 6.64
CA LEU A 37 -4.35 4.28 5.23
C LEU A 37 -5.52 4.85 4.42
N LYS A 38 -6.74 4.42 4.72
CA LYS A 38 -7.95 4.96 4.11
C LYS A 38 -8.12 6.46 4.41
N TRP A 39 -7.92 6.87 5.67
CA TRP A 39 -8.02 8.28 6.04
C TRP A 39 -6.91 9.14 5.44
N MET A 40 -5.69 8.61 5.36
CA MET A 40 -4.56 9.29 4.74
C MET A 40 -4.83 9.56 3.26
N ASP A 41 -5.27 8.55 2.52
CA ASP A 41 -5.60 8.68 1.10
C ASP A 41 -6.77 9.65 0.86
N ILE A 42 -7.84 9.58 1.67
CA ILE A 42 -8.96 10.54 1.56
C ILE A 42 -8.50 11.97 1.81
N THR A 43 -7.67 12.18 2.84
CA THR A 43 -7.11 13.49 3.16
C THR A 43 -6.23 14.01 2.02
N ALA A 44 -5.39 13.15 1.45
CA ALA A 44 -4.53 13.48 0.34
C ALA A 44 -5.31 13.78 -0.94
N CYS A 45 -6.33 12.97 -1.23
CA CYS A 45 -7.22 13.14 -2.37
C CYS A 45 -7.95 14.47 -2.29
N LEU A 46 -8.50 14.82 -1.11
CA LEU A 46 -9.16 16.10 -0.90
C LEU A 46 -8.20 17.28 -1.13
N ALA A 47 -6.96 17.20 -0.66
CA ALA A 47 -5.95 18.23 -0.93
C ALA A 47 -5.63 18.36 -2.43
N ALA A 48 -5.50 17.23 -3.14
CA ALA A 48 -5.28 17.20 -4.59
C ALA A 48 -6.45 17.82 -5.36
N GLU A 49 -7.69 17.42 -5.05
CA GLU A 49 -8.90 17.92 -5.73
C GLU A 49 -9.17 19.39 -5.44
N LEU A 50 -8.86 19.89 -4.24
CA LEU A 50 -8.96 21.32 -3.93
C LEU A 50 -7.94 22.17 -4.70
N HIS A 51 -6.75 21.63 -4.97
CA HIS A 51 -5.73 22.30 -5.77
C HIS A 51 -6.09 22.31 -7.26
N CYS A 52 -6.44 21.16 -7.85
CA CYS A 52 -6.65 21.06 -9.29
C CYS A 52 -8.08 21.36 -9.74
N ARG A 53 -9.05 21.40 -8.81
CA ARG A 53 -10.50 21.55 -9.06
C ARG A 53 -11.06 20.53 -10.05
N LYS A 54 -10.47 19.34 -10.08
CA LYS A 54 -10.81 18.21 -10.94
C LYS A 54 -10.77 16.93 -10.13
N MET A 55 -11.43 15.89 -10.64
CA MET A 55 -11.32 14.56 -10.06
C MET A 55 -9.86 14.12 -10.02
N SER A 56 -9.42 13.56 -8.89
CA SER A 56 -8.08 13.01 -8.75
C SER A 56 -8.12 11.55 -8.31
N VAL A 57 -7.20 10.74 -8.83
CA VAL A 57 -7.03 9.34 -8.41
C VAL A 57 -5.61 9.07 -7.93
N THR A 58 -5.48 8.20 -6.95
CA THR A 58 -4.20 7.78 -6.40
C THR A 58 -3.49 6.87 -7.40
N ILE A 59 -2.27 7.23 -7.80
CA ILE A 59 -1.45 6.39 -8.69
C ILE A 59 -0.32 5.68 -7.96
N SER A 60 0.18 6.25 -6.87
CA SER A 60 1.22 5.62 -6.06
C SER A 60 1.28 6.22 -4.65
N MET A 61 1.81 5.45 -3.72
CA MET A 61 2.22 5.90 -2.40
C MET A 61 3.70 5.53 -2.22
N ASP A 62 4.47 6.42 -1.62
CA ASP A 62 5.84 6.10 -1.24
C ASP A 62 5.88 5.09 -0.09
N GLU A 63 7.09 4.65 0.23
CA GLU A 63 7.34 3.85 1.42
C GLU A 63 6.93 4.64 2.67
N VAL A 64 6.24 3.97 3.60
CA VAL A 64 5.79 4.56 4.86
C VAL A 64 6.18 3.65 6.00
N SER A 65 6.77 4.21 7.05
CA SER A 65 7.06 3.53 8.30
C SER A 65 6.07 3.92 9.40
N PHE A 66 5.81 2.96 10.28
CA PHE A 66 4.92 3.05 11.42
C PHE A 66 5.68 2.55 12.65
N PRO A 67 6.60 3.37 13.20
CA PRO A 67 7.44 2.92 14.29
C PRO A 67 6.58 2.65 15.53
N ALA A 68 6.90 1.56 16.21
CA ALA A 68 6.08 1.05 17.32
C ALA A 68 5.98 2.05 18.49
N GLU A 69 6.98 2.91 18.67
CA GLU A 69 7.02 3.87 19.77
C GLU A 69 5.99 4.99 19.64
N GLU A 70 5.65 5.40 18.42
CA GLU A 70 4.69 6.46 18.15
C GLU A 70 3.34 5.88 17.73
N TYR A 71 3.33 5.06 16.67
CA TYR A 71 2.10 4.48 16.14
C TYR A 71 1.47 3.49 17.12
N GLY A 72 2.28 2.68 17.82
CA GLY A 72 1.79 1.70 18.79
C GLY A 72 1.20 2.30 20.07
N LYS A 73 1.44 3.59 20.33
CA LYS A 73 0.87 4.29 21.49
C LYS A 73 -0.44 5.02 21.20
N VAL A 74 -0.91 4.98 19.95
CA VAL A 74 -2.19 5.60 19.59
C VAL A 74 -3.33 4.83 20.25
N ALA A 75 -4.05 5.48 21.15
CA ALA A 75 -5.05 4.86 22.01
C ALA A 75 -6.43 5.53 21.90
N VAL A 76 -7.47 4.84 22.39
CA VAL A 76 -8.84 5.38 22.48
C VAL A 76 -8.85 6.71 23.24
N GLY A 77 -9.64 7.66 22.74
CA GLY A 77 -9.81 8.98 23.32
C GLY A 77 -8.75 10.00 22.90
N GLN A 78 -7.70 9.59 22.20
CA GLN A 78 -6.77 10.53 21.57
C GLN A 78 -7.38 11.12 20.29
N ALA A 79 -6.97 12.33 19.92
CA ALA A 79 -7.29 12.94 18.64
C ALA A 79 -6.17 12.67 17.65
N LEU A 80 -6.53 12.15 16.47
CA LEU A 80 -5.63 11.93 15.36
C LEU A 80 -5.87 13.02 14.31
N SER A 81 -4.85 13.80 14.01
CA SER A 81 -4.88 14.87 13.01
C SER A 81 -4.12 14.44 11.77
N LEU A 82 -4.80 14.43 10.63
CA LEU A 82 -4.23 14.16 9.32
C LEU A 82 -4.17 15.48 8.54
N ARG A 83 -2.96 15.97 8.30
CA ARG A 83 -2.71 17.21 7.58
C ARG A 83 -2.18 16.91 6.18
N GLY A 84 -3.00 17.13 5.17
CA GLY A 84 -2.68 16.97 3.75
C GLY A 84 -2.32 18.30 3.08
N GLN A 85 -1.26 18.31 2.27
CA GLN A 85 -0.84 19.48 1.51
C GLN A 85 -0.21 19.07 0.17
N VAL A 86 -0.54 19.78 -0.90
CA VAL A 86 0.12 19.58 -2.20
C VAL A 86 1.50 20.22 -2.15
N ASN A 87 2.54 19.38 -2.12
CA ASN A 87 3.93 19.83 -2.03
C ASN A 87 4.44 20.30 -3.40
N ASN A 88 4.02 19.63 -4.47
CA ASN A 88 4.41 20.00 -5.83
C ASN A 88 3.38 19.49 -6.86
N ALA A 89 3.07 20.31 -7.86
CA ALA A 89 2.26 19.93 -9.00
C ALA A 89 3.10 19.96 -10.27
N PHE A 90 2.99 18.87 -11.04
CA PHE A 90 3.71 18.68 -12.29
C PHE A 90 2.73 18.86 -13.47
N ASN A 91 2.93 18.16 -14.60
CA ASN A 91 2.06 18.32 -15.76
C ASN A 91 0.61 17.85 -15.50
N THR A 92 0.43 16.58 -15.13
CA THR A 92 -0.89 15.98 -14.87
C THR A 92 -0.99 15.34 -13.49
N SER A 93 0.09 15.40 -12.72
CA SER A 93 0.26 14.68 -11.46
C SER A 93 0.64 15.64 -10.36
N MET A 94 0.26 15.33 -9.13
CA MET A 94 0.59 16.09 -7.93
C MET A 94 1.23 15.17 -6.89
N GLU A 95 2.25 15.65 -6.19
CA GLU A 95 2.69 15.04 -4.93
C GLU A 95 1.95 15.72 -3.77
N VAL A 96 1.37 14.90 -2.90
CA VAL A 96 0.67 15.33 -1.69
C VAL A 96 1.33 14.68 -0.49
N GLY A 97 1.82 15.51 0.44
CA GLY A 97 2.30 15.06 1.74
C GLY A 97 1.14 14.94 2.72
N VAL A 98 1.12 13.88 3.52
CA VAL A 98 0.18 13.70 4.64
C VAL A 98 0.98 13.46 5.91
N LEU A 99 0.96 14.44 6.81
CA LEU A 99 1.49 14.33 8.15
C LEU A 99 0.38 13.87 9.10
N VAL A 100 0.62 12.76 9.80
CA VAL A 100 -0.31 12.26 10.81
C VAL A 100 0.29 12.50 12.19
N THR A 101 -0.45 13.21 13.04
CA THR A 101 -0.09 13.40 14.45
C THR A 101 -1.20 12.92 15.37
N SER A 102 -0.83 12.45 16.55
CA SER A 102 -1.76 12.10 17.64
C SER A 102 -1.63 13.09 18.78
N GLU A 103 -2.74 13.44 19.41
CA GLU A 103 -2.81 14.29 20.59
C GLU A 103 -3.58 13.60 21.72
N ALA A 104 -2.97 13.53 22.89
CA ALA A 104 -3.65 13.10 24.11
C ALA A 104 -4.48 14.25 24.68
N LEU A 105 -5.81 14.20 24.50
CA LEU A 105 -6.72 15.29 24.86
C LEU A 105 -6.67 15.69 26.35
N GLY A 106 -6.32 14.77 27.25
CA GLY A 106 -6.20 15.07 28.68
C GLY A 106 -4.93 15.83 29.06
N THR A 107 -3.84 15.70 28.30
CA THR A 107 -2.53 16.28 28.63
C THR A 107 -2.02 17.30 27.60
N GLY A 108 -2.61 17.34 26.40
CA GLY A 108 -2.13 18.10 25.25
C GLY A 108 -0.85 17.55 24.64
N ALA A 109 -0.38 16.37 25.07
CA ALA A 109 0.85 15.78 24.55
C ALA A 109 0.63 15.34 23.09
N THR A 110 1.51 15.78 22.19
CA THR A 110 1.46 15.45 20.76
C THR A 110 2.61 14.54 20.36
N ALA A 111 2.36 13.68 19.38
CA ALA A 111 3.37 12.82 18.76
C ALA A 111 3.13 12.71 17.25
N THR A 112 4.21 12.64 16.47
CA THR A 112 4.12 12.35 15.04
C THR A 112 3.98 10.84 14.86
N VAL A 113 2.89 10.42 14.21
CA VAL A 113 2.60 9.00 13.99
C VAL A 113 3.28 8.49 12.72
N CYS A 114 3.12 9.22 11.62
CA CYS A 114 3.80 8.92 10.36
C CYS A 114 3.74 10.13 9.41
N LEU A 115 4.59 10.07 8.38
CA LEU A 115 4.56 10.99 7.24
C LEU A 115 4.54 10.15 5.97
N ALA A 116 3.59 10.44 5.07
CA ALA A 116 3.47 9.73 3.80
C ALA A 116 3.37 10.69 2.63
N PHE A 117 3.84 10.24 1.46
CA PHE A 117 3.75 10.98 0.22
C PHE A 117 2.95 10.19 -0.81
N PHE A 118 1.86 10.78 -1.26
CA PHE A 118 0.98 10.22 -2.28
C PHE A 118 1.18 10.93 -3.60
N ILE A 119 1.08 10.20 -4.70
CA ILE A 119 1.03 10.78 -6.04
C ILE A 119 -0.38 10.60 -6.58
N PHE A 120 -1.01 11.73 -6.91
CA PHE A 120 -2.30 11.79 -7.55
C PHE A 120 -2.16 12.20 -9.00
N VAL A 121 -3.08 11.73 -9.85
CA VAL A 121 -3.25 12.22 -11.22
C VAL A 121 -4.65 12.81 -11.35
N ALA A 122 -4.72 14.02 -11.91
CA ALA A 122 -6.00 14.64 -12.25
C ALA A 122 -6.57 13.97 -13.50
N ILE A 123 -7.87 13.73 -13.50
CA ILE A 123 -8.62 13.08 -14.58
C ILE A 123 -9.53 14.13 -15.23
N ASP A 124 -9.62 14.10 -16.56
CA ASP A 124 -10.55 14.95 -17.32
C ASP A 124 -12.00 14.44 -17.23
N GLU A 125 -12.96 15.36 -17.21
CA GLU A 125 -14.40 15.10 -17.06
C GLU A 125 -14.98 14.33 -18.26
N SER A 126 -14.25 14.28 -19.38
CA SER A 126 -14.57 13.61 -20.64
C SER A 126 -14.41 12.08 -20.62
N GLY A 127 -14.85 11.43 -19.54
CA GLY A 127 -15.02 9.97 -19.47
C GLY A 127 -13.89 9.18 -18.80
N GLY A 128 -13.02 9.84 -18.04
CA GLY A 128 -12.12 9.17 -17.10
C GLY A 128 -10.90 8.46 -17.71
N LYS A 129 -10.70 8.56 -19.02
CA LYS A 129 -9.58 7.91 -19.74
C LYS A 129 -8.36 8.80 -19.91
N GLU A 130 -8.53 10.12 -19.88
CA GLU A 130 -7.46 11.06 -20.15
C GLU A 130 -7.08 11.85 -18.88
N SER A 131 -5.78 12.04 -18.70
CA SER A 131 -5.26 12.82 -17.59
C SER A 131 -5.36 14.31 -17.90
N ALA A 132 -5.82 15.08 -16.93
CA ALA A 132 -5.97 16.52 -17.05
C ALA A 132 -4.69 17.25 -16.63
N ARG A 133 -4.40 18.37 -17.29
CA ARG A 133 -3.35 19.28 -16.82
C ARG A 133 -3.71 19.89 -15.47
N VAL A 134 -2.68 20.09 -14.65
CA VAL A 134 -2.78 20.67 -13.31
C VAL A 134 -2.00 21.97 -13.25
N GLU A 135 -2.54 22.95 -12.54
CA GLU A 135 -1.86 24.23 -12.29
C GLU A 135 -0.63 24.01 -11.40
N PRO A 136 0.54 24.60 -11.73
CA PRO A 136 1.73 24.49 -10.88
C PRO A 136 1.51 25.05 -9.47
N VAL A 137 2.16 24.43 -8.50
CA VAL A 137 2.22 24.95 -7.12
C VAL A 137 3.18 26.15 -7.07
N VAL A 138 2.76 27.22 -6.42
CA VAL A 138 3.60 28.41 -6.15
C VAL A 138 3.88 28.48 -4.65
N PRO A 139 5.02 27.96 -4.16
CA PRO A 139 5.35 28.01 -2.74
C PRO A 139 5.71 29.43 -2.31
N VAL A 140 5.15 29.89 -1.18
CA VAL A 140 5.33 31.24 -0.65
C VAL A 140 6.29 31.22 0.54
N THR A 141 6.07 30.34 1.51
CA THR A 141 6.89 30.27 2.72
C THR A 141 8.20 29.50 2.50
N PHE A 142 9.17 29.69 3.40
CA PHE A 142 10.43 28.93 3.36
C PHE A 142 10.18 27.42 3.45
N GLU A 143 9.27 26.99 4.31
CA GLU A 143 8.89 25.59 4.50
C GLU A 143 8.27 25.01 3.22
N GLU A 144 7.39 25.77 2.56
CA GLU A 144 6.78 25.38 1.29
C GLU A 144 7.81 25.28 0.17
N GLN A 145 8.75 26.23 0.09
CA GLN A 145 9.83 26.20 -0.90
C GLN A 145 10.75 25.00 -0.69
N HIS A 146 11.03 24.67 0.58
CA HIS A 146 11.81 23.51 0.95
C HIS A 146 11.10 22.21 0.53
N GLU A 147 9.84 22.03 0.90
CA GLU A 147 9.06 20.84 0.51
C GLU A 147 8.86 20.72 -1.00
N PHE A 148 8.67 21.85 -1.70
CA PHE A 148 8.58 21.88 -3.15
C PHE A 148 9.85 21.34 -3.82
N ALA A 149 11.02 21.72 -3.31
CA ALA A 149 12.31 21.23 -3.79
C ALA A 149 12.52 19.75 -3.46
N LEU A 150 12.20 19.32 -2.23
CA LEU A 150 12.29 17.91 -1.83
C LEU A 150 11.36 17.02 -2.65
N ALA A 151 10.15 17.47 -2.96
CA ALA A 151 9.20 16.76 -3.82
C ALA A 151 9.76 16.50 -5.23
N ALA A 152 10.53 17.45 -5.78
CA ALA A 152 11.22 17.27 -7.06
C ALA A 152 12.31 16.19 -6.98
N GLU A 153 13.08 16.14 -5.89
CA GLU A 153 14.07 15.09 -5.65
C GLU A 153 13.43 13.71 -5.45
N ARG A 154 12.38 13.62 -4.62
CA ARG A 154 11.60 12.39 -4.44
C ARG A 154 11.07 11.87 -5.78
N ARG A 155 10.58 12.76 -6.65
CA ARG A 155 10.14 12.38 -8.02
C ARG A 155 11.27 11.77 -8.84
N LYS A 156 12.50 12.29 -8.78
CA LYS A 156 13.65 11.71 -9.49
C LYS A 156 13.93 10.28 -9.01
N VAL A 157 13.89 10.06 -7.69
CA VAL A 157 14.08 8.72 -7.09
C VAL A 157 13.00 7.75 -7.57
N ARG A 158 11.73 8.16 -7.58
CA ARG A 158 10.61 7.31 -8.07
C ARG A 158 10.78 6.91 -9.54
N ILE A 159 11.16 7.85 -10.40
CA ILE A 159 11.38 7.57 -11.82
C ILE A 159 12.53 6.57 -12.00
N LYS A 160 13.65 6.80 -11.29
CA LYS A 160 14.80 5.89 -11.34
C LYS A 160 14.45 4.49 -10.83
N ARG A 161 13.73 4.39 -9.71
CA ARG A 161 13.26 3.12 -9.14
C ARG A 161 12.41 2.34 -10.16
N ARG A 162 11.41 3.00 -10.77
CA ARG A 162 10.58 2.39 -11.83
C ARG A 162 11.38 1.94 -13.05
N GLN A 163 12.40 2.69 -13.46
CA GLN A 163 13.26 2.30 -14.58
C GLN A 163 14.06 1.04 -14.27
N VAL A 164 14.61 0.95 -13.05
CA VAL A 164 15.33 -0.24 -12.57
C VAL A 164 14.40 -1.45 -12.52
N GLU A 165 13.22 -1.31 -11.92
CA GLU A 165 12.21 -2.38 -11.84
C GLU A 165 11.80 -2.89 -13.22
N LYS A 166 11.50 -1.99 -14.18
CA LYS A 166 11.19 -2.37 -15.57
C LYS A 166 12.36 -3.08 -16.25
N THR A 167 13.59 -2.63 -16.01
CA THR A 167 14.80 -3.25 -16.57
C THR A 167 15.05 -4.65 -15.98
N MET A 168 14.80 -4.84 -14.69
CA MET A 168 14.90 -6.16 -14.05
C MET A 168 13.79 -7.10 -14.53
N ALA A 169 12.54 -6.64 -14.60
CA ALA A 169 11.41 -7.43 -15.06
C ALA A 169 11.58 -7.92 -16.51
N SER A 170 12.06 -7.06 -17.41
CA SER A 170 12.33 -7.42 -18.81
C SER A 170 13.48 -8.41 -19.00
N ARG A 171 14.38 -8.57 -18.01
CA ARG A 171 15.44 -9.58 -18.04
C ARG A 171 15.01 -10.94 -17.49
N LEU A 172 13.99 -10.96 -16.63
CA LEU A 172 13.51 -12.17 -15.96
C LEU A 172 12.36 -12.86 -16.73
N LEU A 173 11.63 -12.13 -17.57
CA LEU A 173 10.57 -12.68 -18.43
C LEU A 173 11.08 -12.81 -19.89
N PRO A 174 11.12 -14.01 -20.50
CA PRO A 174 11.43 -14.14 -21.92
C PRO A 174 10.35 -13.44 -22.75
N SER A 175 10.75 -12.76 -23.83
CA SER A 175 9.82 -12.17 -24.78
C SER A 175 8.85 -13.25 -25.32
N PRO A 176 7.57 -12.92 -25.57
CA PRO A 176 6.65 -13.88 -26.18
C PRO A 176 7.22 -14.30 -27.55
N PRO A 177 7.15 -15.60 -27.90
CA PRO A 177 7.62 -16.04 -29.21
C PRO A 177 6.76 -15.39 -30.30
N VAL A 178 7.39 -14.55 -31.12
CA VAL A 178 6.77 -13.99 -32.31
C VAL A 178 6.81 -15.06 -33.40
N SER A 179 5.78 -15.90 -33.50
CA SER A 179 5.45 -16.68 -34.70
C SER A 179 4.03 -17.28 -34.59
N PRO A 180 3.21 -17.26 -35.66
CA PRO A 180 1.92 -17.93 -35.68
C PRO A 180 2.12 -19.44 -35.75
N VAL A 181 1.91 -20.15 -34.64
CA VAL A 181 1.93 -21.62 -34.63
C VAL A 181 0.60 -22.13 -35.20
N THR A 182 0.66 -22.64 -36.42
CA THR A 182 -0.43 -23.40 -37.04
C THR A 182 -0.50 -24.77 -36.36
N LEU A 183 -1.56 -25.03 -35.59
CA LEU A 183 -1.78 -26.32 -34.93
C LEU A 183 -2.10 -27.41 -35.97
N ARG A 184 -1.20 -28.38 -36.15
CA ARG A 184 -1.55 -29.72 -36.64
C ARG A 184 -1.65 -30.66 -35.45
N SER A 185 -2.85 -31.20 -35.22
CA SER A 185 -3.11 -32.22 -34.23
C SER A 185 -2.65 -33.59 -34.72
N SER A 186 -1.85 -34.29 -33.92
CA SER A 186 -1.71 -35.74 -34.01
C SER A 186 -1.68 -36.33 -32.60
N ALA A 187 -2.68 -37.15 -32.32
CA ALA A 187 -2.85 -37.88 -31.07
C ALA A 187 -1.83 -39.02 -30.97
N VAL A 188 -1.23 -39.20 -29.79
CA VAL A 188 -0.52 -40.43 -29.42
C VAL A 188 -0.99 -40.88 -28.03
N ARG A 189 -1.30 -42.17 -27.95
CA ARG A 189 -1.94 -42.88 -26.85
C ARG A 189 -1.00 -43.17 -25.69
N SER A 190 -1.63 -43.43 -24.56
CA SER A 190 -1.11 -43.96 -23.31
C SER A 190 -0.49 -45.35 -23.41
N SER A 191 0.50 -45.61 -22.54
CA SER A 191 0.81 -46.96 -22.05
C SER A 191 1.38 -46.92 -20.62
N GLN A 192 0.79 -47.74 -19.76
CA GLN A 192 1.23 -48.10 -18.40
C GLN A 192 2.51 -48.95 -18.43
N PHE A 193 3.30 -48.92 -17.34
CA PHE A 193 3.69 -50.05 -16.46
C PHE A 193 5.03 -49.80 -15.76
N GLY A 194 5.16 -50.29 -14.52
CA GLY A 194 6.48 -50.66 -13.95
C GLY A 194 6.72 -50.28 -12.48
N SER A 195 6.31 -51.15 -11.57
CA SER A 195 6.77 -51.19 -10.17
C SER A 195 8.18 -51.79 -10.05
N THR A 196 9.02 -51.30 -9.11
CA THR A 196 9.95 -52.17 -8.35
C THR A 196 10.42 -51.52 -7.04
N SER A 197 10.81 -52.41 -6.12
CA SER A 197 10.97 -52.27 -4.68
C SER A 197 12.37 -51.86 -4.20
N ALA A 198 12.38 -51.19 -3.03
CA ALA A 198 13.35 -51.12 -1.92
C ALA A 198 14.86 -51.34 -2.14
N ALA A 199 15.64 -50.37 -1.65
CA ALA A 199 16.88 -50.64 -0.91
C ALA A 199 17.11 -49.58 0.17
N ARG A 200 17.27 -50.05 1.41
CA ARG A 200 17.46 -49.27 2.65
C ARG A 200 18.93 -49.35 3.03
N THR A 201 19.67 -48.23 3.02
CA THR A 201 20.93 -48.12 3.76
C THR A 201 21.07 -46.72 4.36
N SER A 202 21.16 -46.71 5.68
CA SER A 202 21.34 -45.54 6.53
C SER A 202 22.72 -44.90 6.36
N ARG A 203 22.75 -43.57 6.27
CA ARG A 203 23.77 -42.76 6.95
C ARG A 203 23.07 -41.54 7.55
N ARG A 204 22.88 -41.59 8.86
CA ARG A 204 22.46 -40.46 9.69
C ARG A 204 23.56 -39.40 9.63
N SER A 205 23.37 -38.35 8.84
CA SER A 205 24.05 -37.08 9.07
C SER A 205 23.16 -36.24 10.00
N TRP A 206 23.57 -36.10 11.25
CA TRP A 206 23.04 -35.09 12.16
C TRP A 206 23.53 -33.71 11.68
N VAL A 207 22.86 -33.16 10.67
CA VAL A 207 22.80 -31.72 10.44
C VAL A 207 21.38 -31.35 10.85
N GLY A 208 21.25 -30.56 11.92
CA GLY A 208 19.95 -30.20 12.49
C GLY A 208 19.00 -29.72 11.40
N ALA A 209 18.02 -30.55 11.08
CA ALA A 209 16.92 -30.19 10.22
C ALA A 209 16.10 -29.13 10.96
N ARG A 210 16.43 -27.85 10.76
CA ARG A 210 15.42 -26.79 10.85
C ARG A 210 14.31 -27.26 9.92
N ALA A 211 13.15 -27.60 10.48
CA ALA A 211 11.97 -27.88 9.69
C ALA A 211 11.88 -26.80 8.61
N GLN A 212 11.76 -27.19 7.33
CA GLN A 212 11.45 -26.23 6.28
C GLN A 212 10.17 -25.52 6.73
N GLU A 213 10.30 -24.28 7.23
CA GLU A 213 9.14 -23.50 7.65
C GLU A 213 8.26 -23.36 6.41
N THR A 214 7.08 -23.97 6.46
CA THR A 214 6.13 -23.89 5.36
C THR A 214 5.57 -22.48 5.35
N LEU A 215 6.12 -21.65 4.44
CA LEU A 215 5.69 -20.28 4.26
C LEU A 215 4.21 -20.25 3.88
N GLN A 216 3.42 -19.47 4.61
CA GLN A 216 1.99 -19.37 4.41
C GLN A 216 1.68 -18.61 3.12
N SER A 217 0.61 -19.04 2.44
CA SER A 217 -0.04 -18.31 1.35
C SER A 217 -1.54 -18.16 1.63
N MET A 218 -2.14 -17.15 1.04
CA MET A 218 -3.56 -16.84 1.19
C MET A 218 -4.10 -16.15 -0.07
N ASP A 219 -5.37 -16.41 -0.36
CA ASP A 219 -6.12 -15.73 -1.40
C ASP A 219 -7.40 -15.15 -0.77
N THR A 220 -7.76 -13.93 -1.14
CA THR A 220 -9.05 -13.32 -0.77
C THR A 220 -9.61 -12.51 -1.93
N THR A 221 -10.92 -12.36 -1.98
CA THR A 221 -11.59 -11.54 -2.98
C THR A 221 -12.56 -10.59 -2.31
N GLN A 222 -12.44 -9.31 -2.64
CA GLN A 222 -13.31 -8.24 -2.17
C GLN A 222 -14.14 -7.69 -3.32
N LEU A 223 -15.42 -7.43 -3.07
CA LEU A 223 -16.30 -6.73 -4.00
C LEU A 223 -16.18 -5.22 -3.78
N VAL A 224 -15.98 -4.45 -4.85
CA VAL A 224 -16.01 -2.99 -4.77
C VAL A 224 -17.47 -2.54 -4.68
N LEU A 225 -17.83 -1.96 -3.54
CA LEU A 225 -19.14 -1.42 -3.24
C LEU A 225 -19.13 0.11 -3.43
N PRO A 226 -20.30 0.76 -3.56
CA PRO A 226 -20.36 2.21 -3.80
C PRO A 226 -19.59 3.06 -2.78
N HIS A 227 -19.56 2.66 -1.50
CA HIS A 227 -18.82 3.41 -0.46
C HIS A 227 -17.30 3.20 -0.51
N HIS A 228 -16.80 2.29 -1.35
CA HIS A 228 -15.37 2.09 -1.62
C HIS A 228 -14.85 3.02 -2.73
N ALA A 229 -15.74 3.72 -3.41
CA ALA A 229 -15.44 4.53 -4.58
C ALA A 229 -15.88 5.98 -4.39
N ASN A 230 -15.30 6.86 -5.20
CA ASN A 230 -15.74 8.24 -5.30
C ASN A 230 -17.08 8.35 -6.06
N HIS A 231 -17.64 9.55 -6.14
CA HIS A 231 -18.92 9.81 -6.82
C HIS A 231 -18.91 9.53 -8.34
N HIS A 232 -17.74 9.31 -8.93
CA HIS A 232 -17.56 8.88 -10.32
C HIS A 232 -17.43 7.35 -10.46
N GLY A 233 -17.52 6.62 -9.35
CA GLY A 233 -17.43 5.18 -9.31
C GLY A 233 -16.00 4.63 -9.34
N ASN A 234 -14.96 5.46 -9.29
CA ASN A 234 -13.56 5.00 -9.18
C ASN A 234 -13.22 4.64 -7.73
N THR A 235 -12.68 3.45 -7.50
CA THR A 235 -12.27 2.96 -6.19
C THR A 235 -11.17 3.84 -5.59
N PHE A 236 -11.29 4.21 -4.31
CA PHE A 236 -10.24 4.94 -3.60
C PHE A 236 -9.00 4.06 -3.44
N GLY A 237 -7.82 4.63 -3.71
CA GLY A 237 -6.55 3.92 -3.51
C GLY A 237 -6.38 3.48 -2.06
N GLY A 238 -6.79 4.32 -1.11
CA GLY A 238 -6.80 4.05 0.33
C GLY A 238 -7.62 2.82 0.71
N GLN A 239 -8.72 2.56 0.00
CA GLN A 239 -9.54 1.38 0.25
C GLN A 239 -8.85 0.09 -0.22
N ILE A 240 -8.14 0.14 -1.36
CA ILE A 240 -7.33 -1.00 -1.83
C ILE A 240 -6.17 -1.25 -0.86
N MET A 241 -5.46 -0.19 -0.43
CA MET A 241 -4.39 -0.29 0.57
C MET A 241 -4.89 -0.85 1.90
N ALA A 242 -6.10 -0.46 2.32
CA ALA A 242 -6.73 -1.00 3.52
C ALA A 242 -6.92 -2.52 3.44
N TRP A 243 -7.45 -3.03 2.33
CA TRP A 243 -7.59 -4.48 2.12
C TRP A 243 -6.24 -5.20 2.05
N MET A 244 -5.23 -4.58 1.43
CA MET A 244 -3.87 -5.13 1.40
C MET A 244 -3.26 -5.23 2.81
N ALA A 245 -3.45 -4.20 3.65
CA ALA A 245 -2.96 -4.20 5.02
C ALA A 245 -3.65 -5.27 5.89
N GLU A 246 -4.98 -5.41 5.77
CA GLU A 246 -5.74 -6.48 6.43
C GLU A 246 -5.28 -7.86 5.97
N PHE A 247 -5.14 -8.04 4.65
CA PHE A 247 -4.64 -9.28 4.06
C PHE A 247 -3.26 -9.66 4.61
N ALA A 248 -2.32 -8.71 4.62
CA ALA A 248 -0.96 -8.92 5.12
C ALA A 248 -0.95 -9.23 6.63
N SER A 249 -1.74 -8.51 7.43
CA SER A 249 -1.83 -8.76 8.87
C SER A 249 -2.33 -10.18 9.19
N ILE A 250 -3.37 -10.65 8.49
CA ILE A 250 -3.90 -12.01 8.66
C ILE A 250 -2.86 -13.05 8.21
N LEU A 251 -2.24 -12.84 7.05
CA LEU A 251 -1.23 -13.74 6.49
C LEU A 251 -0.02 -13.88 7.43
N SER A 252 0.51 -12.76 7.93
CA SER A 252 1.64 -12.73 8.85
C SER A 252 1.28 -13.33 10.21
N SER A 253 0.06 -13.10 10.71
CA SER A 253 -0.44 -13.74 11.93
C SER A 253 -0.51 -15.27 11.80
N ARG A 254 -0.93 -15.78 10.63
CA ARG A 254 -0.92 -17.23 10.35
C ARG A 254 0.49 -17.79 10.31
N GLN A 255 1.42 -17.08 9.68
CA GLN A 255 2.83 -17.48 9.65
C GLN A 255 3.44 -17.52 11.05
N ALA A 256 3.23 -16.48 11.85
CA ALA A 256 3.71 -16.41 13.23
C ALA A 256 3.20 -17.58 14.06
N LYS A 257 1.91 -17.90 13.97
CA LYS A 257 1.30 -19.06 14.66
C LYS A 257 1.90 -20.39 14.19
N ALA A 258 2.14 -20.55 12.88
CA ALA A 258 2.74 -21.77 12.33
C ALA A 258 4.18 -21.97 12.84
N SER A 259 4.98 -20.90 12.93
CA SER A 259 6.34 -20.95 13.48
C SER A 259 6.38 -21.24 14.99
N LEU A 260 5.30 -20.95 15.74
CA LEU A 260 5.21 -21.20 17.19
C LEU A 260 4.70 -22.60 17.57
N ALA A 261 4.19 -23.37 16.61
CA ALA A 261 3.66 -24.73 16.84
C ALA A 261 4.71 -25.72 17.43
N GLY A 262 5.96 -25.28 17.63
CA GLY A 262 7.01 -25.97 18.39
C GLY A 262 7.03 -25.73 19.91
N GLY A 263 5.97 -25.17 20.53
CA GLY A 263 5.78 -25.24 22.00
C GLY A 263 5.62 -23.92 22.77
N ARG A 264 5.40 -22.78 22.11
CA ARG A 264 5.02 -21.52 22.78
C ARG A 264 3.49 -21.34 22.71
N PRO A 265 2.82 -20.89 23.79
CA PRO A 265 1.37 -20.73 23.80
C PRO A 265 0.92 -19.72 22.74
N ALA A 266 -0.13 -20.09 21.98
CA ALA A 266 -0.65 -19.41 20.80
C ALA A 266 -1.24 -18.00 21.04
N GLY A 267 -1.24 -17.50 22.27
CA GLY A 267 -1.81 -16.20 22.65
C GLY A 267 -0.81 -15.03 22.72
N ALA A 268 0.47 -15.23 22.43
CA ALA A 268 1.52 -14.27 22.78
C ALA A 268 2.22 -13.57 21.61
N VAL A 269 1.85 -13.81 20.34
CA VAL A 269 2.51 -13.16 19.22
C VAL A 269 1.58 -12.18 18.52
N GLN A 270 1.81 -10.92 18.87
CA GLN A 270 1.21 -9.76 18.23
C GLN A 270 2.01 -9.43 16.98
N VAL A 271 1.31 -9.27 15.86
CA VAL A 271 1.91 -8.89 14.59
C VAL A 271 1.36 -7.53 14.18
N HIS A 272 2.25 -6.58 13.99
CA HIS A 272 1.94 -5.28 13.44
C HIS A 272 2.77 -5.05 12.18
N ILE A 273 2.26 -4.18 11.31
CA ILE A 273 2.98 -3.76 10.11
C ILE A 273 3.83 -2.56 10.52
N GLU A 274 5.15 -2.72 10.44
CA GLU A 274 6.12 -1.67 10.77
C GLU A 274 6.42 -0.77 9.57
N ALA A 275 6.33 -1.31 8.35
CA ALA A 275 6.55 -0.55 7.12
C ALA A 275 5.73 -1.12 5.97
N ILE A 276 5.39 -0.25 5.03
CA ILE A 276 4.82 -0.59 3.73
C ILE A 276 5.74 -0.04 2.66
N ASP A 277 6.23 -0.91 1.79
CA ASP A 277 7.02 -0.50 0.62
C ASP A 277 6.21 0.36 -0.34
N ALA A 278 6.90 1.09 -1.22
CA ALA A 278 6.24 1.93 -2.21
C ALA A 278 5.25 1.12 -3.07
N LEU A 279 4.03 1.63 -3.18
CA LEU A 279 2.93 1.01 -3.93
C LEU A 279 2.66 1.80 -5.21
N HIS A 280 2.33 1.10 -6.30
CA HIS A 280 1.92 1.71 -7.56
C HIS A 280 0.64 1.04 -8.10
N PHE A 281 -0.41 1.82 -8.27
CA PHE A 281 -1.64 1.40 -8.93
C PHE A 281 -1.46 1.41 -10.44
N ILE A 282 -1.66 0.23 -11.06
CA ILE A 282 -1.37 0.00 -12.48
C ILE A 282 -2.55 0.41 -13.36
N SER A 283 -3.78 0.20 -12.86
CA SER A 283 -5.02 0.44 -13.58
C SER A 283 -6.12 0.92 -12.64
N PRO A 284 -7.07 1.74 -13.12
CA PRO A 284 -8.22 2.14 -12.32
C PRO A 284 -9.11 0.92 -12.02
N SER A 285 -9.76 0.95 -10.85
CA SER A 285 -10.83 0.04 -10.49
C SER A 285 -12.12 0.82 -10.28
N LYS A 286 -13.26 0.21 -10.59
CA LYS A 286 -14.59 0.79 -10.47
C LYS A 286 -15.49 0.02 -9.50
N THR A 287 -16.57 0.68 -9.08
CA THR A 287 -17.67 0.04 -8.35
C THR A 287 -18.21 -1.16 -9.14
N GLY A 288 -18.38 -2.30 -8.45
CA GLY A 288 -18.78 -3.57 -9.05
C GLY A 288 -17.61 -4.49 -9.41
N ASP A 289 -16.37 -3.97 -9.47
CA ASP A 289 -15.19 -4.80 -9.69
C ASP A 289 -14.96 -5.77 -8.53
N ARG A 290 -14.23 -6.85 -8.80
CA ARG A 290 -13.77 -7.82 -7.80
C ARG A 290 -12.26 -7.73 -7.69
N ILE A 291 -11.76 -7.28 -6.55
CA ILE A 291 -10.33 -7.21 -6.26
C ILE A 291 -9.93 -8.51 -5.59
N SER A 292 -9.10 -9.31 -6.28
CA SER A 292 -8.54 -10.54 -5.71
C SER A 292 -7.10 -10.28 -5.27
N LEU A 293 -6.81 -10.51 -3.99
CA LEU A 293 -5.49 -10.41 -3.41
C LEU A 293 -4.94 -11.83 -3.24
N HIS A 294 -3.76 -12.06 -3.80
CA HIS A 294 -3.04 -13.32 -3.75
C HIS A 294 -1.68 -13.05 -3.16
N GLY A 295 -1.32 -13.69 -2.07
CA GLY A 295 -0.09 -13.36 -1.40
C GLY A 295 0.49 -14.48 -0.55
N HIS A 296 1.76 -14.32 -0.22
CA HIS A 296 2.52 -15.27 0.58
C HIS A 296 3.60 -14.56 1.37
N VAL A 297 4.04 -15.18 2.46
CA VAL A 297 5.23 -14.74 3.18
C VAL A 297 6.45 -15.10 2.35
N THR A 298 7.28 -14.13 2.00
CA THR A 298 8.50 -14.35 1.21
C THR A 298 9.64 -14.78 2.11
N ARG A 299 9.75 -14.17 3.29
CA ARG A 299 10.88 -14.36 4.20
C ARG A 299 10.52 -13.97 5.64
N VAL A 300 11.16 -14.65 6.59
CA VAL A 300 11.13 -14.34 8.03
C VAL A 300 12.55 -14.01 8.50
N PHE A 301 12.72 -12.90 9.20
CA PHE A 301 13.97 -12.38 9.73
C PHE A 301 13.93 -12.29 11.25
N GLY A 302 13.97 -13.44 11.94
CA GLY A 302 13.98 -13.45 13.41
C GLY A 302 12.68 -12.88 14.03
N THR A 303 12.63 -11.56 14.21
CA THR A 303 11.48 -10.80 14.75
C THR A 303 10.61 -10.13 13.69
N SER A 304 11.04 -10.03 12.43
CA SER A 304 10.24 -9.45 11.34
C SER A 304 9.97 -10.45 10.23
N MET A 305 9.04 -10.13 9.33
CA MET A 305 8.77 -10.93 8.14
C MET A 305 8.28 -10.04 7.01
N GLU A 306 8.51 -10.49 5.78
CA GLU A 306 8.06 -9.84 4.57
C GLU A 306 6.90 -10.65 3.97
N ALA A 307 5.78 -9.98 3.72
CA ALA A 307 4.61 -10.55 3.08
C ALA A 307 4.33 -9.78 1.79
N THR A 308 4.14 -10.50 0.69
CA THR A 308 3.95 -9.91 -0.63
C THR A 308 2.59 -10.29 -1.23
N CYS A 309 2.02 -9.37 -2.00
CA CYS A 309 0.83 -9.59 -2.81
C CYS A 309 1.16 -9.27 -4.28
N PRO A 310 1.76 -10.20 -5.04
CA PRO A 310 2.18 -9.95 -6.42
C PRO A 310 0.97 -9.73 -7.33
N ASN A 311 1.18 -8.90 -8.35
CA ASN A 311 0.23 -8.77 -9.45
C ASN A 311 0.21 -10.08 -10.26
N ARG A 312 -0.95 -10.69 -10.44
CA ARG A 312 -1.16 -11.87 -11.29
C ARG A 312 -1.91 -11.50 -12.56
#